data_AF-A0A4S4KIW6-F1
#
_entry.id   AF-A0A4S4KIW6-F1
#
_cell.length_a   1.000
_cell.length_b   1.000
_cell.length_c   1.000
_cell.angle_alpha   90.00
_cell.angle_beta   90.00
_cell.angle_gamma   90.00
#
_symmetry.space_group_name_H-M   'P 1'
#
loop_
_entity.id
_entity.type
_entity.pdbx_description
1 polymer ?
#
loop_
_entity_poly.entity_id
_entity_poly.type
_entity_poly.pdbx_seq_one_letter_code
_entity_poly.pdbx_strand_id
1 'polypeptide(L)'
;MSHLRYSGEEEFALKHRTSEKKYGFKLLDAIERSKANSGKVFAGKTFYLTPKVLVDSKLLKNVVTAGGGQLLIQSPTARILKGHDNRFVISSPADVSIWRPLSEQGYPIYNQELVSTAMLKQQIDWDKGSNKVPGSF
;
A
#
# COMPACT_ATOMS: atom_id res chain seq x y z
N MET A 1 43.68 22.57 0.38
CA MET A 1 42.39 22.08 -0.19
C MET A 1 41.92 20.90 0.64
N SER A 2 40.94 21.12 1.52
CA SER A 2 40.36 20.09 2.39
C SER A 2 39.54 19.11 1.54
N HIS A 3 39.90 17.83 1.60
CA HIS A 3 39.12 16.72 1.03
C HIS A 3 37.95 16.41 1.96
N LEU A 4 36.76 16.94 1.66
CA LEU A 4 35.52 16.40 2.22
C LEU A 4 35.23 15.07 1.53
N ARG A 5 35.55 13.96 2.20
CA ARG A 5 35.18 12.60 1.78
C ARG A 5 33.86 12.26 2.46
N TYR A 6 32.82 11.94 1.69
CA TYR A 6 31.60 11.35 2.24
C TYR A 6 31.93 9.98 2.83
N SER A 7 31.60 9.76 4.10
CA SER A 7 31.62 8.43 4.71
C SER A 7 30.47 7.58 4.15
N GLY A 8 30.67 6.27 4.01
CA GLY A 8 29.66 5.36 3.47
C GLY A 8 28.37 5.34 4.31
N GLU A 9 27.22 5.24 3.63
CA GLU A 9 25.88 5.34 4.25
C GLU A 9 25.58 4.22 5.26
N GLU A 10 26.30 3.09 5.19
CA GLU A 10 26.07 1.92 6.05
C GLU A 10 26.31 2.21 7.55
N GLU A 11 27.27 3.09 7.85
CA GLU A 11 27.61 3.48 9.23
C GLU A 11 26.50 4.33 9.88
N PHE A 12 25.62 4.92 9.07
CA PHE A 12 24.53 5.80 9.49
C PHE A 12 23.14 5.21 9.24
N ALA A 13 23.06 3.91 8.94
CA ALA A 13 21.78 3.25 8.68
C ALA A 13 20.82 3.43 9.87
N LEU A 14 19.66 4.03 9.61
CA LEU A 14 18.65 4.33 10.62
C LEU A 14 18.14 3.02 11.26
N LYS A 15 18.28 2.90 12.57
CA LYS A 15 17.75 1.76 13.35
C LYS A 15 16.68 2.27 14.31
N HIS A 16 15.42 2.27 13.87
CA HIS A 16 14.31 2.84 14.66
C HIS A 16 13.48 1.76 15.36
N ARG A 17 14.04 1.15 16.42
CA ARG A 17 13.48 -0.03 17.12
C ARG A 17 12.00 0.10 17.50
N THR A 18 11.55 1.30 17.89
CA THR A 18 10.14 1.55 18.27
C THR A 18 9.18 1.39 17.09
N SER A 19 9.58 1.87 15.91
CA SER A 19 8.78 1.79 14.69
C SER A 19 8.79 0.39 14.11
N GLU A 20 9.97 -0.26 14.13
CA GLU A 20 10.12 -1.66 13.74
C GLU A 20 9.22 -2.59 14.55
N LYS A 21 9.17 -2.39 15.88
CA LYS A 21 8.25 -3.13 16.76
C LYS A 21 6.77 -2.82 16.45
N LYS A 22 6.42 -1.52 16.28
CA LYS A 22 5.04 -1.10 15.98
C LYS A 22 4.49 -1.74 14.71
N TYR A 23 5.31 -1.75 13.64
CA TYR A 23 4.88 -2.25 12.34
C TYR A 23 5.25 -3.72 12.11
N GLY A 24 6.02 -4.34 13.01
CA GLY A 24 6.43 -5.74 12.93
C GLY A 24 7.31 -6.00 11.70
N PHE A 25 8.31 -5.17 11.47
CA PHE A 25 9.28 -5.35 10.37
C PHE A 25 10.64 -4.76 10.77
N LYS A 26 11.71 -5.20 10.10
CA LYS A 26 13.01 -4.52 10.16
C LYS A 26 13.15 -3.59 8.97
N LEU A 27 13.67 -2.38 9.21
CA LEU A 27 13.85 -1.38 8.15
C LEU A 27 14.87 -1.85 7.10
N LEU A 28 15.94 -2.52 7.54
CA LEU A 28 16.95 -3.07 6.63
C LEU A 28 16.33 -4.07 5.64
N ASP A 29 15.50 -5.00 6.11
CA ASP A 29 14.83 -5.96 5.22
C ASP A 29 13.91 -5.25 4.21
N ALA A 30 13.26 -4.14 4.59
CA ALA A 30 12.44 -3.35 3.67
C ALA A 30 13.30 -2.63 2.62
N ILE A 31 14.48 -2.12 3.00
CA ILE A 31 15.45 -1.53 2.07
C ILE A 31 15.97 -2.58 1.09
N GLU A 32 16.32 -3.78 1.57
CA GLU A 32 16.75 -4.89 0.72
C GLU A 32 15.66 -5.29 -0.28
N ARG A 33 14.41 -5.44 0.17
CA ARG A 33 13.26 -5.68 -0.72
C ARG A 33 13.07 -4.55 -1.73
N SER A 34 13.22 -3.29 -1.31
CA SER A 34 13.16 -2.12 -2.20
C SER A 34 14.19 -2.21 -3.30
N LYS A 35 15.45 -2.54 -2.96
CA LYS A 35 16.53 -2.69 -3.94
C LYS A 35 16.22 -3.82 -4.92
N ALA A 36 15.77 -4.98 -4.41
CA ALA A 36 15.42 -6.14 -5.24
C ALA A 36 14.24 -5.87 -6.19
N ASN A 37 13.28 -5.05 -5.78
CA ASN A 37 12.11 -4.70 -6.61
C ASN A 37 12.24 -3.35 -7.33
N SER A 38 13.41 -2.70 -7.28
CA SER A 38 13.65 -1.35 -7.80
C SER A 38 12.66 -0.27 -7.29
N GLY A 39 12.22 -0.43 -6.05
CA GLY A 39 11.20 0.41 -5.40
C GLY A 39 9.79 0.22 -5.97
N LYS A 40 9.52 -0.84 -6.74
CA LYS A 40 8.26 -1.06 -7.48
C LYS A 40 7.35 -2.11 -6.83
N VAL A 41 7.08 -1.98 -5.54
CA VAL A 41 6.21 -2.89 -4.76
C VAL A 41 4.79 -3.05 -5.32
N PHE A 42 4.28 -2.04 -6.04
CA PHE A 42 2.96 -2.01 -6.67
C PHE A 42 2.99 -2.23 -8.19
N ALA A 43 4.13 -2.67 -8.75
CA ALA A 43 4.27 -2.90 -10.19
C ALA A 43 3.10 -3.71 -10.77
N GLY A 44 2.49 -3.16 -11.82
CA GLY A 44 1.38 -3.79 -12.55
C GLY A 44 0.05 -3.82 -11.79
N LYS A 45 -0.07 -3.19 -10.62
CA LYS A 45 -1.30 -3.16 -9.80
C LYS A 45 -2.09 -1.88 -9.99
N THR A 46 -3.40 -2.01 -10.03
CA THR A 46 -4.34 -0.88 -10.07
C THR A 46 -5.21 -0.91 -8.83
N PHE A 47 -5.28 0.21 -8.13
CA PHE A 47 -6.08 0.40 -6.94
C PHE A 47 -7.24 1.36 -7.25
N TYR A 48 -8.45 0.96 -6.89
CA TYR A 48 -9.66 1.78 -6.98
C TYR A 48 -9.96 2.35 -5.61
N LEU A 49 -9.87 3.67 -5.46
CA LEU A 49 -10.15 4.38 -4.22
C LEU A 49 -11.59 4.90 -4.22
N THR A 50 -12.38 4.51 -3.23
CA THR A 50 -13.74 5.04 -3.06
C THR A 50 -13.73 6.46 -2.46
N PRO A 51 -14.78 7.27 -2.67
CA PRO A 51 -14.72 8.72 -2.43
C PRO A 51 -14.57 9.17 -0.97
N LYS A 52 -15.02 8.38 0.02
CA LYS A 52 -15.04 8.75 1.44
C LYS A 52 -13.91 8.10 2.26
N VAL A 53 -12.81 7.71 1.62
CA VAL A 53 -11.59 7.38 2.35
C VAL A 53 -10.95 8.67 2.85
N LEU A 54 -10.71 8.78 4.16
CA LEU A 54 -10.31 10.01 4.85
C LEU A 54 -8.83 10.43 4.64
N VAL A 55 -8.11 9.79 3.72
CA VAL A 55 -6.73 10.15 3.38
C VAL A 55 -6.73 11.16 2.24
N ASP A 56 -5.72 12.05 2.23
CA ASP A 56 -5.45 12.87 1.05
C ASP A 56 -5.21 11.95 -0.16
N SER A 57 -6.16 11.97 -1.08
CA SER A 57 -6.16 11.11 -2.28
C SER A 57 -5.00 11.43 -3.22
N LYS A 58 -4.51 12.68 -3.23
CA LYS A 58 -3.31 13.08 -3.97
C LYS A 58 -2.05 12.48 -3.33
N LEU A 59 -1.96 12.50 -2.00
CA LEU A 59 -0.87 11.83 -1.29
C LEU A 59 -0.87 10.33 -1.56
N LEU A 60 -2.01 9.66 -1.43
CA LEU A 60 -2.12 8.22 -1.68
C LEU A 60 -1.77 7.88 -3.13
N LYS A 61 -2.20 8.71 -4.09
CA LYS A 61 -1.84 8.56 -5.51
C LYS A 61 -0.33 8.64 -5.72
N ASN A 62 0.35 9.59 -5.08
CA ASN A 62 1.80 9.73 -5.17
C ASN A 62 2.52 8.50 -4.59
N VAL A 63 2.05 7.97 -3.46
CA VAL A 63 2.61 6.75 -2.84
C VAL A 63 2.48 5.55 -3.78
N VAL A 64 1.27 5.32 -4.33
CA VAL A 64 1.02 4.21 -5.26
C VAL A 64 1.87 4.35 -6.53
N THR A 65 1.97 5.56 -7.07
CA THR A 65 2.75 5.83 -8.30
C THR A 65 4.25 5.65 -8.07
N ALA A 66 4.78 6.10 -6.93
CA ALA A 66 6.18 5.90 -6.56
C ALA A 66 6.52 4.40 -6.50
N GLY A 67 5.63 3.61 -5.90
CA GLY A 67 5.70 2.15 -5.86
C GLY A 67 5.38 1.44 -7.19
N GLY A 68 5.14 2.16 -8.29
CA GLY A 68 4.95 1.57 -9.63
C GLY A 68 3.53 1.08 -9.95
N GLY A 69 2.54 1.45 -9.15
CA GLY A 69 1.13 1.13 -9.38
C GLY A 69 0.33 2.29 -9.94
N GLN A 70 -0.98 2.07 -10.09
CA GLN A 70 -1.95 3.09 -10.48
C GLN A 70 -3.03 3.24 -9.41
N LEU A 71 -3.46 4.47 -9.13
CA LEU A 71 -4.60 4.76 -8.26
C LEU A 71 -5.67 5.51 -9.05
N LEU A 72 -6.88 4.95 -9.10
CA LEU A 72 -8.05 5.54 -9.74
C LEU A 72 -9.09 5.89 -8.67
N ILE A 73 -9.47 7.16 -8.61
CA ILE A 73 -10.48 7.64 -7.67
C ILE A 73 -11.84 7.50 -8.35
N GLN A 74 -12.48 6.36 -8.17
CA GLN A 74 -13.78 6.04 -8.74
C GLN A 74 -14.39 4.85 -8.00
N SER A 75 -15.71 4.77 -8.00
CA SER A 75 -16.42 3.59 -7.49
C SER A 75 -16.16 2.39 -8.42
N PRO A 76 -15.52 1.31 -7.94
CA PRO A 76 -15.31 0.12 -8.76
C PRO A 76 -16.63 -0.64 -8.95
N THR A 77 -16.74 -1.34 -10.07
CA THR A 77 -17.84 -2.28 -10.33
C THR A 77 -17.28 -3.69 -10.46
N ALA A 78 -18.10 -4.71 -10.20
CA ALA A 78 -17.69 -6.10 -10.37
C ALA A 78 -17.19 -6.38 -11.80
N ARG A 79 -17.77 -5.73 -12.81
CA ARG A 79 -17.32 -5.85 -14.21
C ARG A 79 -15.89 -5.37 -14.42
N ILE A 80 -15.46 -4.32 -13.71
CA ILE A 80 -14.10 -3.78 -13.80
C ILE A 80 -13.08 -4.68 -13.09
N LEU A 81 -13.51 -5.42 -12.06
CA LEU A 81 -12.64 -6.32 -11.30
C LEU A 81 -12.56 -7.73 -11.91
N LYS A 82 -13.65 -8.21 -12.51
CA LYS A 82 -13.77 -9.56 -13.07
C LYS A 82 -12.68 -9.84 -14.10
N GLY A 83 -11.93 -10.93 -13.90
CA GLY A 83 -10.86 -11.37 -14.81
C GLY A 83 -9.57 -10.55 -14.71
N HIS A 84 -9.43 -9.70 -13.68
CA HIS A 84 -8.25 -8.87 -13.46
C HIS A 84 -7.69 -9.06 -12.04
N ASP A 85 -6.77 -10.01 -11.89
CA ASP A 85 -6.15 -10.35 -10.59
C ASP A 85 -5.23 -9.24 -10.03
N ASN A 86 -4.99 -8.20 -10.83
CA ASN A 86 -4.16 -7.05 -10.48
C ASN A 86 -4.95 -5.79 -10.13
N ARG A 87 -6.28 -5.89 -9.93
CA ARG A 87 -7.16 -4.78 -9.58
C ARG A 87 -7.71 -4.96 -8.16
N PHE A 88 -7.53 -3.93 -7.34
CA PHE A 88 -7.84 -3.98 -5.91
C PHE A 88 -8.70 -2.80 -5.47
N VAL A 89 -9.56 -3.01 -4.48
CA VAL A 89 -10.44 -1.96 -3.93
C VAL A 89 -9.86 -1.43 -2.63
N ILE A 90 -9.65 -0.12 -2.56
CA ILE A 90 -9.31 0.63 -1.34
C ILE A 90 -10.53 1.46 -0.93
N SER A 91 -11.03 1.25 0.28
CA SER A 91 -12.29 1.81 0.74
C SER A 91 -12.28 2.12 2.24
N SER A 92 -13.41 2.60 2.76
CA SER A 92 -13.65 2.86 4.18
C SER A 92 -15.05 2.41 4.60
N PRO A 93 -15.33 2.29 5.91
CA PRO A 93 -16.68 2.00 6.40
C PRO A 93 -17.74 3.01 5.92
N ALA A 94 -17.36 4.27 5.65
CA ALA A 94 -18.27 5.31 5.20
C ALA A 94 -18.83 5.08 3.77
N ASP A 95 -18.18 4.23 2.98
CA ASP A 95 -18.54 3.86 1.62
C ASP A 95 -19.19 2.46 1.52
N VAL A 96 -19.79 1.97 2.61
CA VAL A 96 -20.39 0.61 2.67
C VAL A 96 -21.35 0.29 1.53
N SER A 97 -22.13 1.25 1.05
CA SER A 97 -23.04 1.06 -0.09
C SER A 97 -22.31 0.78 -1.41
N ILE A 98 -21.04 1.17 -1.54
CA ILE A 98 -20.20 0.95 -2.73
C ILE A 98 -19.53 -0.43 -2.64
N TRP A 99 -18.88 -0.74 -1.52
CA TRP A 99 -18.03 -1.92 -1.43
C TRP A 99 -18.75 -3.20 -0.98
N ARG A 100 -19.89 -3.11 -0.28
CA ARG A 100 -20.61 -4.31 0.20
C ARG A 100 -21.02 -5.24 -0.95
N PRO A 101 -21.60 -4.77 -2.06
CA PRO A 101 -21.97 -5.66 -3.17
C PRO A 101 -20.76 -6.36 -3.81
N LEU A 102 -19.57 -5.76 -3.74
CA LEU A 102 -18.32 -6.37 -4.22
C LEU A 102 -17.83 -7.43 -3.23
N SER A 103 -17.90 -7.14 -1.92
CA SER A 103 -17.57 -8.09 -0.86
C SER A 103 -18.44 -9.33 -0.92
N GLU A 104 -19.76 -9.18 -1.10
CA GLU A 104 -20.73 -10.29 -1.25
C GLU A 104 -20.46 -11.17 -2.48
N GLN A 105 -19.72 -10.65 -3.47
CA GLN A 105 -19.26 -11.39 -4.65
C GLN A 105 -17.85 -11.99 -4.47
N GLY A 106 -17.27 -11.89 -3.27
CA GLY A 106 -15.97 -12.45 -2.94
C GLY A 106 -14.77 -11.56 -3.25
N TYR A 107 -14.97 -10.30 -3.63
CA TYR A 107 -13.85 -9.37 -3.84
C TYR A 107 -13.35 -8.83 -2.49
N PRO A 108 -12.03 -8.94 -2.20
CA PRO A 108 -11.48 -8.40 -0.96
C PRO A 108 -11.51 -6.87 -0.98
N ILE A 109 -11.98 -6.28 0.13
CA ILE A 109 -12.04 -4.84 0.31
C ILE A 109 -10.98 -4.40 1.32
N TYR A 110 -10.00 -3.64 0.83
CA TYR A 110 -8.90 -3.16 1.64
C TYR A 110 -9.13 -1.72 2.11
N ASN A 111 -8.45 -1.33 3.17
CA ASN A 111 -8.37 0.05 3.63
C ASN A 111 -7.03 0.67 3.21
N GLN A 112 -6.85 1.96 3.50
CA GLN A 112 -5.63 2.71 3.15
C GLN A 112 -4.34 2.14 3.77
N GLU A 113 -4.42 1.42 4.90
CA GLU A 113 -3.24 0.85 5.57
C GLU A 113 -2.56 -0.22 4.72
N LEU A 114 -3.29 -0.91 3.83
CA LEU A 114 -2.66 -1.82 2.87
C LEU A 114 -1.56 -1.11 2.07
N VAL A 115 -1.88 0.06 1.52
CA VAL A 115 -0.95 0.85 0.69
C VAL A 115 0.17 1.41 1.54
N SER A 116 -0.15 2.04 2.68
CA SER A 116 0.84 2.67 3.56
C SER A 116 1.84 1.65 4.11
N THR A 117 1.34 0.52 4.62
CA THR A 117 2.21 -0.53 5.18
C THR A 117 2.97 -1.27 4.10
N ALA A 118 2.40 -1.46 2.91
CA ALA A 118 3.11 -2.08 1.81
C ALA A 118 4.27 -1.23 1.30
N MET A 119 4.07 0.10 1.18
CA MET A 119 5.15 1.00 0.81
C MET A 119 6.24 1.03 1.89
N LEU A 120 5.86 1.07 3.16
CA LEU A 120 6.80 1.08 4.29
C LEU A 120 7.64 -0.21 4.35
N LYS A 121 7.00 -1.36 4.15
CA LYS A 121 7.63 -2.68 4.26
C LYS A 121 8.23 -3.19 2.96
N GLN A 122 7.91 -2.57 1.83
CA GLN A 122 8.25 -3.03 0.49
C GLN A 122 7.74 -4.46 0.21
N GLN A 123 6.55 -4.77 0.74
CA GLN A 123 5.85 -6.04 0.57
C GLN A 123 4.37 -5.83 0.87
N ILE A 124 3.48 -6.39 0.05
CA ILE A 124 2.03 -6.31 0.29
C ILE A 124 1.59 -7.51 1.12
N ASP A 125 0.82 -7.24 2.17
CA ASP A 125 0.24 -8.24 3.06
C ASP A 125 -1.28 -8.26 2.87
N TRP A 126 -1.74 -9.19 2.04
CA TRP A 126 -3.13 -9.30 1.59
C TRP A 126 -4.05 -9.94 2.64
N ASP A 127 -3.49 -10.74 3.53
CA ASP A 127 -4.25 -11.56 4.48
C ASP A 127 -4.37 -10.88 5.85
N LYS A 128 -3.53 -9.88 6.13
CA LYS A 128 -3.60 -9.13 7.38
C LYS A 128 -4.93 -8.41 7.54
N GLY A 129 -5.71 -8.85 8.54
CA GLY A 129 -7.03 -8.29 8.83
C GLY A 129 -7.05 -6.78 9.06
N SER A 130 -5.98 -6.18 9.60
CA SER A 130 -5.89 -4.72 9.78
C SER A 130 -5.85 -3.94 8.45
N ASN A 131 -5.58 -4.61 7.34
CA ASN A 131 -5.56 -4.01 6.01
C ASN A 131 -6.93 -4.11 5.31
N LYS A 132 -7.91 -4.80 5.91
CA LYS A 132 -9.27 -4.96 5.37
C LYS A 132 -10.23 -3.93 5.99
N VAL A 133 -11.30 -3.60 5.28
CA VAL A 133 -12.36 -2.76 5.84
C VAL A 133 -13.13 -3.57 6.89
N PRO A 134 -13.38 -3.04 8.10
CA PRO A 134 -14.22 -3.73 9.07
C PRO A 134 -15.59 -4.07 8.49
N GLY A 135 -15.99 -5.34 8.55
CA GLY A 135 -17.28 -5.82 8.02
C GLY A 135 -17.26 -6.28 6.57
N SER A 136 -16.12 -6.28 5.87
CA SER A 136 -16.00 -6.75 4.48
C SER A 136 -15.51 -8.20 4.37
N PHE A 137 -16.05 -9.09 5.20
CA PHE A 137 -15.64 -10.50 5.29
C PHE A 137 -16.14 -11.33 4.11
#